data_AF-A0A496L6J1-F1
#
_entry.id   AF-A0A496L6J1-F1
#
_cell.length_a   1.000
_cell.length_b   1.000
_cell.length_c   1.000
_cell.angle_alpha   90.00
_cell.angle_beta   90.00
_cell.angle_gamma   90.00
#
_symmetry.space_group_name_H-M   'P 1'
#
loop_
_entity.id
_entity.type
_entity.pdbx_description
1 polymer ?
#
loop_
_entity_poly.entity_id
_entity_poly.type
_entity_poly.pdbx_seq_one_letter_code
_entity_poly.pdbx_strand_id
1 'polypeptide(L)'
;MRLHVVAPIKKIIIRLNLVNLLSLPLLIFRLCGIKRNKIVFSNYSGQGFGDNAKYIYQHLPATKVDVCWLVTKRYTNIPHEIRQVKIGSIAYFYHLATAKIWVNNMRFDQYVKKRKRQYYIQTWHGDLQLKKIEYDAIDKMVEYYKKCMKNDTRMTDLMISNSEHFTTICRRAFRFDGEVMEVGSPRNDILFCPDPKI
;
A
#
# COMPACT_ATOMS: atom_id res chain seq x y z
N MET A 1 15.45 -0.21 -66.12
CA MET A 1 16.30 -0.20 -64.92
C MET A 1 15.49 0.38 -63.75
N ARG A 2 14.74 -0.45 -63.00
CA ARG A 2 13.90 0.01 -61.87
C ARG A 2 14.72 -0.12 -60.58
N LEU A 3 14.99 1.02 -59.95
CA LEU A 3 15.64 1.10 -58.64
C LEU A 3 14.70 0.52 -57.57
N HIS A 4 15.15 -0.52 -56.87
CA HIS A 4 14.50 -1.02 -55.68
C HIS A 4 14.63 0.02 -54.55
N VAL A 5 13.49 0.61 -54.17
CA VAL A 5 13.37 1.42 -52.96
C VAL A 5 13.48 0.49 -51.75
N VAL A 6 14.59 0.59 -51.02
CA VAL A 6 14.77 -0.05 -49.72
C VAL A 6 13.80 0.61 -48.73
N ALA A 7 12.88 -0.16 -48.15
CA ALA A 7 11.95 0.32 -47.13
C ALA A 7 12.72 0.78 -45.87
N PRO A 8 12.31 1.88 -45.20
CA PRO A 8 12.99 2.35 -44.01
C PRO A 8 12.66 1.45 -42.81
N ILE A 9 13.72 0.95 -42.16
CA ILE A 9 13.66 0.23 -40.88
C ILE A 9 12.95 1.12 -39.85
N LYS A 10 11.74 0.74 -39.43
CA LYS A 10 10.99 1.41 -38.36
C LYS A 10 11.82 1.36 -37.07
N LYS A 11 12.38 2.50 -36.64
CA LYS A 11 12.92 2.65 -35.28
C LYS A 11 11.78 2.45 -34.28
N ILE A 12 11.79 1.30 -33.58
CA ILE A 12 10.95 1.09 -32.39
C ILE A 12 11.55 1.95 -31.27
N ILE A 13 11.07 3.19 -31.15
CA ILE A 13 11.36 4.03 -29.98
C ILE A 13 10.41 3.57 -28.88
N ILE A 14 10.90 2.72 -27.97
CA ILE A 14 10.18 2.40 -26.74
C ILE A 14 10.15 3.67 -25.89
N ARG A 15 9.04 4.43 -25.91
CA ARG A 15 8.80 5.50 -24.95
C ARG A 15 8.56 4.89 -23.56
N LEU A 16 9.61 4.76 -22.77
CA LEU A 16 9.50 4.34 -21.37
C LEU A 16 8.99 5.52 -20.53
N ASN A 17 7.80 5.37 -19.95
CA ASN A 17 7.30 6.30 -18.94
C ASN A 17 8.10 6.13 -17.63
N LEU A 18 8.52 7.22 -17.00
CA LEU A 18 9.26 7.23 -15.73
C LEU A 18 8.60 6.34 -14.65
N VAL A 19 7.27 6.32 -14.57
CA VAL A 19 6.52 5.46 -13.63
C VAL A 19 6.79 3.96 -13.89
N ASN A 20 6.89 3.57 -15.16
CA ASN A 20 7.23 2.20 -15.53
C ASN A 20 8.68 1.86 -15.19
N LEU A 21 9.60 2.83 -15.35
CA LEU A 21 10.99 2.67 -14.96
C LEU A 21 11.13 2.47 -13.44
N LEU A 22 10.44 3.30 -12.64
CA LEU A 22 10.39 3.18 -11.18
C LEU A 22 9.76 1.87 -10.70
N SER A 23 8.92 1.24 -11.53
CA SER A 23 8.33 -0.06 -11.23
C SER A 23 9.27 -1.25 -11.49
N LEU A 24 10.35 -1.08 -12.26
CA LEU A 24 11.20 -2.21 -12.70
C LEU A 24 11.78 -3.03 -11.54
N PRO A 25 12.31 -2.44 -10.44
CA PRO A 25 12.82 -3.22 -9.32
C PRO A 25 11.75 -4.15 -8.73
N LEU A 26 10.49 -3.70 -8.62
CA LEU A 26 9.39 -4.55 -8.17
C LEU A 26 9.17 -5.73 -9.11
N LEU A 27 9.23 -5.49 -10.43
CA LEU A 27 9.03 -6.52 -11.44
C LEU A 27 10.16 -7.55 -11.42
N ILE A 28 11.40 -7.11 -11.26
CA ILE A 28 12.58 -7.98 -11.13
C ILE A 28 12.43 -8.87 -9.89
N PHE A 29 12.08 -8.30 -8.74
CA PHE A 29 11.90 -9.09 -7.51
C PHE A 29 10.68 -10.03 -7.53
N ARG A 30 9.84 -10.01 -8.58
CA ARG A 30 8.80 -11.04 -8.74
C ARG A 30 9.39 -12.44 -8.92
N LEU A 31 10.64 -12.54 -9.39
CA LEU A 31 11.39 -13.79 -9.54
C LEU A 31 11.69 -14.45 -8.17
N CYS A 32 11.76 -13.71 -7.08
CA CYS A 32 12.09 -14.23 -5.74
C CYS A 32 10.95 -14.98 -5.03
N GLY A 33 9.79 -15.17 -5.68
CA GLY A 33 8.61 -15.81 -5.07
C GLY A 33 7.92 -14.95 -4.00
N ILE A 34 6.71 -15.35 -3.60
CA ILE A 34 5.98 -14.73 -2.47
C ILE A 34 6.21 -15.57 -1.22
N LYS A 35 6.70 -14.95 -0.15
CA LYS A 35 6.93 -15.54 1.16
C LYS A 35 5.62 -15.53 1.97
N ARG A 36 5.09 -16.71 2.29
CA ARG A 36 3.76 -16.87 2.93
C ARG A 36 3.67 -16.25 4.32
N ASN A 37 4.75 -16.27 5.10
CA ASN A 37 4.81 -15.77 6.47
C ASN A 37 5.39 -14.35 6.56
N LYS A 38 5.22 -13.51 5.52
CA LYS A 38 5.82 -12.18 5.46
C LYS A 38 4.77 -11.08 5.31
N ILE A 39 4.87 -10.08 6.18
CA ILE A 39 3.97 -8.93 6.21
C ILE A 39 4.77 -7.64 6.09
N VAL A 40 4.30 -6.73 5.24
CA VAL A 40 4.81 -5.37 5.15
C VAL A 40 3.80 -4.42 5.76
N PHE A 41 4.25 -3.61 6.72
CA PHE A 41 3.47 -2.56 7.35
C PHE A 41 3.97 -1.19 6.92
N SER A 42 3.05 -0.23 6.80
CA SER A 42 3.33 1.18 6.58
C SER A 42 2.34 2.01 7.38
N ASN A 43 2.83 3.09 7.99
CA ASN A 43 2.05 4.03 8.76
C ASN A 43 2.33 5.46 8.26
N TYR A 44 1.29 6.24 7.94
CA TYR A 44 1.39 7.64 7.49
C TYR A 44 2.50 7.89 6.44
N SER A 45 2.55 7.03 5.41
CA SER A 45 3.59 7.06 4.38
C SER A 45 5.02 6.90 4.92
N GLY A 46 5.20 6.05 5.92
CA GLY A 46 6.49 5.72 6.53
C GLY A 46 6.88 6.63 7.71
N GLN A 47 5.90 7.25 8.37
CA GLN A 47 6.09 8.08 9.54
C GLN A 47 5.83 7.29 10.83
N GLY A 48 6.92 6.84 11.45
CA GLY A 48 6.90 6.26 12.79
C GLY A 48 6.17 4.92 12.93
N PHE A 49 5.88 4.58 14.19
CA PHE A 49 5.21 3.37 14.63
C PHE A 49 3.90 3.75 15.33
N GLY A 50 2.76 3.52 14.68
CA GLY A 50 1.48 3.95 15.23
C GLY A 50 0.29 3.56 14.40
N ASP A 51 -0.84 4.16 14.77
CA ASP A 51 -2.14 4.02 14.12
C ASP A 51 -2.60 2.56 14.02
N ASN A 52 -3.54 2.26 13.13
CA ASN A 52 -4.12 0.92 12.99
C ASN A 52 -3.04 -0.15 12.71
N ALA A 53 -2.03 0.19 11.92
CA ALA A 53 -0.92 -0.71 11.59
C ALA A 53 -0.16 -1.22 12.84
N LYS A 54 0.07 -0.36 13.84
CA LYS A 54 0.76 -0.73 15.09
C LYS A 54 -0.06 -1.77 15.85
N TYR A 55 -1.34 -1.50 16.04
CA TYR A 55 -2.21 -2.38 16.83
C TYR A 55 -2.47 -3.71 16.12
N ILE A 56 -2.56 -3.72 14.79
CA ILE A 56 -2.58 -4.98 14.01
C ILE A 56 -1.27 -5.76 14.23
N TYR A 57 -0.11 -5.11 14.20
CA TYR A 57 1.16 -5.78 14.47
C TYR A 57 1.22 -6.39 15.88
N GLN A 58 0.78 -5.65 16.89
CA GLN A 58 0.82 -6.09 18.29
C GLN A 58 -0.05 -7.32 18.57
N HIS A 59 -1.08 -7.55 17.76
CA HIS A 59 -1.99 -8.70 17.85
C HIS A 59 -1.63 -9.85 16.89
N LEU A 60 -0.48 -9.78 16.21
CA LEU A 60 0.00 -10.93 15.44
C LEU A 60 0.30 -12.10 16.39
N PRO A 61 0.05 -13.36 15.96
CA PRO A 61 0.33 -14.52 16.78
C PRO A 61 1.82 -14.61 17.10
N ALA A 62 2.17 -15.23 18.24
CA ALA A 62 3.57 -15.45 18.67
C ALA A 62 4.40 -16.32 17.70
N THR A 63 3.79 -16.85 16.65
CA THR A 63 4.52 -17.55 15.57
C THR A 63 5.41 -16.56 14.81
N LYS A 64 6.56 -17.04 14.33
CA LYS A 64 7.60 -16.19 13.72
C LYS A 64 7.16 -15.69 12.32
N VAL A 65 6.40 -14.59 12.29
CA VAL A 65 6.08 -13.81 11.08
C VAL A 65 7.27 -12.91 10.75
N ASP A 66 7.73 -12.91 9.48
CA ASP A 66 8.74 -11.95 8.97
C ASP A 66 8.07 -10.59 8.76
N VAL A 67 8.26 -9.69 9.71
CA VAL A 67 7.69 -8.34 9.68
C VAL A 67 8.70 -7.33 9.13
N CYS A 68 8.22 -6.52 8.19
CA CYS A 68 8.95 -5.40 7.61
C CYS A 68 8.13 -4.12 7.79
N TRP A 69 8.74 -3.07 8.35
CA TRP A 69 8.09 -1.78 8.53
C TRP A 69 8.68 -0.73 7.60
N LEU A 70 7.86 -0.16 6.74
CA LEU A 70 8.28 0.85 5.78
C LEU A 70 8.42 2.20 6.48
N VAL A 71 9.55 2.87 6.26
CA VAL A 71 9.88 4.13 6.94
C VAL A 71 10.52 5.13 5.98
N THR A 72 10.39 6.43 6.25
CA THR A 72 11.13 7.48 5.51
C THR A 72 12.55 7.69 6.06
N LYS A 73 12.70 7.47 7.37
CA LYS A 73 13.95 7.53 8.14
C LYS A 73 13.92 6.46 9.23
N ARG A 74 15.05 6.22 9.90
CA ARG A 74 15.07 5.30 11.04
C ARG A 74 14.32 5.91 12.23
N TYR A 75 13.51 5.11 12.91
CA TYR A 75 12.82 5.49 14.14
C TYR A 75 13.28 4.61 15.30
N THR A 76 13.34 5.18 16.50
CA THR A 76 13.76 4.49 17.73
C THR A 76 12.60 3.81 18.44
N ASN A 77 11.36 4.23 18.19
CA ASN A 77 10.15 3.68 18.80
C ASN A 77 9.56 2.46 18.06
N ILE A 78 10.21 2.01 16.99
CA ILE A 78 9.88 0.74 16.32
C ILE A 78 10.66 -0.37 17.04
N PRO A 79 10.00 -1.45 17.52
CA PRO A 79 10.66 -2.56 18.19
C PRO A 79 11.84 -3.13 17.40
N HIS A 80 12.92 -3.50 18.10
CA HIS A 80 14.20 -3.86 17.48
C HIS A 80 14.14 -5.11 16.59
N GLU A 81 13.20 -6.01 16.88
CA GLU A 81 12.91 -7.21 16.10
C GLU A 81 12.28 -6.90 14.74
N ILE A 82 11.70 -5.70 14.57
CA ILE A 82 11.06 -5.29 13.33
C ILE A 82 12.09 -4.68 12.38
N ARG A 83 12.20 -5.26 11.18
CA ARG A 83 13.07 -4.73 10.14
C ARG A 83 12.50 -3.42 9.57
N GLN A 84 13.16 -2.30 9.87
CA GLN A 84 12.84 -1.02 9.25
C GLN A 84 13.43 -0.94 7.84
N VAL A 85 12.60 -0.59 6.86
CA VAL A 85 12.98 -0.53 5.43
C VAL A 85 12.65 0.83 4.86
N LYS A 86 13.68 1.53 4.37
CA LYS A 86 13.54 2.87 3.81
C LYS A 86 12.72 2.83 2.51
N ILE A 87 11.64 3.61 2.44
CA ILE A 87 10.82 3.76 1.23
C ILE A 87 11.69 4.24 0.06
N GLY A 88 11.49 3.63 -1.11
CA GLY A 88 12.27 3.93 -2.33
C GLY A 88 13.63 3.23 -2.41
N SER A 89 14.09 2.54 -1.36
CA SER A 89 15.30 1.70 -1.44
C SER A 89 15.06 0.42 -2.25
N ILE A 90 16.15 -0.23 -2.68
CA ILE A 90 16.08 -1.56 -3.33
C ILE A 90 15.36 -2.57 -2.41
N ALA A 91 15.64 -2.52 -1.10
CA ALA A 91 14.97 -3.35 -0.11
C ALA A 91 13.46 -3.11 -0.07
N TYR A 92 13.00 -1.85 -0.14
CA TYR A 92 11.57 -1.53 -0.19
C TYR A 92 10.84 -2.27 -1.33
N PHE A 93 11.43 -2.26 -2.52
CA PHE A 93 10.87 -2.98 -3.66
C PHE A 93 10.91 -4.51 -3.47
N TYR A 94 12.01 -5.05 -2.93
CA TYR A 94 12.08 -6.48 -2.58
C TYR A 94 11.00 -6.89 -1.59
N HIS A 95 10.81 -6.12 -0.52
CA HIS A 95 9.85 -6.43 0.53
C HIS A 95 8.41 -6.35 0.01
N LEU A 96 8.07 -5.31 -0.76
CA LEU A 96 6.76 -5.24 -1.42
C LEU A 96 6.55 -6.38 -2.40
N ALA A 97 7.51 -6.75 -3.25
CA ALA A 97 7.34 -7.80 -4.26
C ALA A 97 7.21 -9.23 -3.70
N THR A 98 7.71 -9.46 -2.47
CA THR A 98 7.83 -10.80 -1.85
C THR A 98 6.91 -11.01 -0.66
N ALA A 99 6.38 -9.97 -0.01
CA ALA A 99 5.47 -10.14 1.13
C ALA A 99 4.14 -10.77 0.72
N LYS A 100 3.53 -11.59 1.58
CA LYS A 100 2.20 -12.14 1.33
C LYS A 100 1.11 -11.13 1.65
N ILE A 101 1.28 -10.34 2.70
CA ILE A 101 0.32 -9.34 3.16
C ILE A 101 0.98 -7.96 3.20
N TRP A 102 0.25 -6.94 2.76
CA TRP A 102 0.57 -5.53 2.96
C TRP A 102 -0.49 -4.91 3.88
N VAL A 103 -0.08 -4.10 4.84
CA VAL A 103 -0.95 -3.31 5.71
C VAL A 103 -0.51 -1.86 5.61
N ASN A 104 -1.42 -0.98 5.20
CA ASN A 104 -1.15 0.46 5.06
C ASN A 104 -2.39 1.24 5.47
N ASN A 105 -2.18 2.44 6.02
CA ASN A 105 -3.26 3.40 6.34
C ASN A 105 -3.26 4.62 5.42
N MET A 106 -2.29 4.67 4.50
CA MET A 106 -2.14 5.67 3.45
C MET A 106 -2.13 4.96 2.10
N ARG A 107 -1.85 5.71 1.04
CA ARG A 107 -1.80 5.17 -0.32
C ARG A 107 -0.36 4.90 -0.73
N PHE A 108 -0.17 3.87 -1.53
CA PHE A 108 1.07 3.69 -2.28
C PHE A 108 1.13 4.62 -3.49
N ASP A 109 2.35 4.86 -3.97
CA ASP A 109 2.59 5.60 -5.21
C ASP A 109 2.08 4.81 -6.44
N GLN A 110 1.79 5.51 -7.53
CA GLN A 110 1.38 4.95 -8.82
C GLN A 110 2.37 3.94 -9.43
N TYR A 111 3.66 3.96 -9.04
CA TYR A 111 4.64 2.97 -9.52
C TYR A 111 4.56 1.63 -8.77
N VAL A 112 3.84 1.55 -7.64
CA VAL A 112 3.71 0.29 -6.89
C VAL A 112 2.78 -0.66 -7.61
N LYS A 113 3.18 -1.94 -7.72
CA LYS A 113 2.46 -2.98 -8.47
C LYS A 113 2.29 -4.26 -7.65
N LYS A 114 1.13 -4.41 -7.01
CA LYS A 114 0.73 -5.65 -6.32
C LYS A 114 0.65 -6.85 -7.26
N ARG A 115 1.01 -8.03 -6.77
CA ARG A 115 0.84 -9.32 -7.45
C ARG A 115 -0.49 -9.94 -7.04
N LYS A 116 -1.15 -10.67 -7.94
CA LYS A 116 -2.44 -11.34 -7.68
C LYS A 116 -2.46 -12.25 -6.43
N ARG A 117 -1.32 -12.86 -6.08
CA ARG A 117 -1.21 -13.79 -4.94
C ARG A 117 -0.86 -13.09 -3.62
N GLN A 118 -0.80 -11.75 -3.60
CA GLN A 118 -0.61 -10.93 -2.39
C GLN A 118 -1.93 -10.34 -1.96
N TYR A 119 -2.04 -10.02 -0.67
CA TYR A 119 -3.23 -9.45 -0.07
C TYR A 119 -2.90 -8.07 0.54
N TYR A 120 -3.67 -7.04 0.22
CA TYR A 120 -3.46 -5.67 0.68
C TYR A 120 -4.66 -5.21 1.50
N ILE A 121 -4.37 -4.95 2.78
CA ILE A 121 -5.29 -4.41 3.77
C ILE A 121 -5.04 -2.90 3.87
N GLN A 122 -6.06 -2.13 3.49
CA GLN A 122 -6.11 -0.68 3.65
C GLN A 122 -6.91 -0.35 4.90
N THR A 123 -6.24 0.18 5.93
CA THR A 123 -6.92 0.51 7.19
C THR A 123 -7.50 1.92 7.20
N TRP A 124 -7.06 2.78 6.26
CA TRP A 124 -7.23 4.22 6.34
C TRP A 124 -6.83 4.80 7.71
N HIS A 125 -7.02 6.10 7.87
CA HIS A 125 -6.64 6.84 9.08
C HIS A 125 -7.70 7.85 9.56
N GLY A 126 -8.74 8.10 8.76
CA GLY A 126 -9.83 9.02 9.06
C GLY A 126 -11.15 8.31 9.34
N ASP A 127 -11.43 8.01 10.61
CA ASP A 127 -12.57 7.19 11.04
C ASP A 127 -13.94 7.85 10.76
N LEU A 128 -14.12 9.12 11.14
CA LEU A 128 -15.40 9.83 10.97
C LEU A 128 -15.55 10.55 9.62
N GLN A 129 -14.44 10.66 8.88
CA GLN A 129 -14.36 11.24 7.54
C GLN A 129 -15.25 12.49 7.29
N LEU A 130 -15.09 13.51 8.13
CA LEU A 130 -15.90 14.74 8.09
C LEU A 130 -15.70 15.61 6.82
N LYS A 131 -14.59 15.43 6.11
CA LYS A 131 -14.25 16.17 4.88
C LYS A 131 -14.46 15.28 3.65
N LYS A 132 -14.82 15.88 2.51
CA LYS A 132 -14.82 15.17 1.22
C LYS A 132 -13.41 14.70 0.88
N ILE A 133 -13.28 13.45 0.42
CA ILE A 133 -12.00 12.82 0.05
C ILE A 133 -12.14 12.03 -1.25
N GLU A 134 -10.99 11.68 -1.83
CA GLU A 134 -10.89 10.83 -3.02
C GLU A 134 -11.87 11.28 -4.12
N TYR A 135 -12.75 10.40 -4.62
CA TYR A 135 -13.67 10.75 -5.71
C TYR A 135 -14.71 11.82 -5.33
N ASP A 136 -15.01 12.04 -4.05
CA ASP A 136 -15.92 13.11 -3.62
C ASP A 136 -15.30 14.51 -3.78
N ALA A 137 -13.97 14.60 -3.95
CA ALA A 137 -13.23 15.84 -4.14
C ALA A 137 -12.28 15.78 -5.37
N ILE A 138 -12.59 14.93 -6.35
CA ILE A 138 -11.71 14.67 -7.50
C ILE A 138 -11.39 15.91 -8.34
N ASP A 139 -12.30 16.88 -8.39
CA ASP A 139 -12.14 18.14 -9.12
C ASP A 139 -11.07 19.05 -8.49
N LYS A 140 -10.76 18.85 -7.20
CA LYS A 140 -9.73 19.61 -6.47
C LYS A 140 -8.35 18.97 -6.52
N MET A 141 -8.22 17.79 -7.15
CA MET A 141 -7.00 16.99 -7.09
C MET A 141 -6.12 17.17 -8.33
N VAL A 142 -4.81 17.20 -8.12
CA VAL A 142 -3.82 17.14 -9.21
C VAL A 142 -3.78 15.75 -9.84
N GLU A 143 -3.38 15.67 -11.11
CA GLU A 143 -3.39 14.43 -11.88
C GLU A 143 -2.55 13.30 -11.26
N TYR A 144 -1.40 13.64 -10.66
CA TYR A 144 -0.57 12.67 -9.95
C TYR A 144 -1.34 12.00 -8.79
N TYR A 145 -2.07 12.79 -7.99
CA TYR A 145 -2.86 12.27 -6.88
C TYR A 145 -3.94 11.32 -7.39
N LYS A 146 -4.64 11.67 -8.47
CA LYS A 146 -5.68 10.82 -9.09
C LYS A 146 -5.12 9.47 -9.51
N LYS A 147 -3.90 9.44 -10.05
CA LYS A 147 -3.21 8.20 -10.45
C LYS A 147 -2.82 7.35 -9.24
N CYS A 148 -2.29 7.96 -8.18
CA CYS A 148 -1.99 7.23 -6.94
C CYS A 148 -3.25 6.66 -6.30
N MET A 149 -4.30 7.47 -6.13
CA MET A 149 -5.62 7.04 -5.63
C MET A 149 -6.15 5.84 -6.44
N LYS A 150 -6.28 5.99 -7.76
CA LYS A 150 -6.80 4.93 -8.64
C LYS A 150 -5.93 3.67 -8.61
N ASN A 151 -4.62 3.82 -8.47
CA ASN A 151 -3.70 2.69 -8.36
C ASN A 151 -3.88 1.95 -7.03
N ASP A 152 -3.94 2.69 -5.92
CA ASP A 152 -4.08 2.14 -4.58
C ASP A 152 -5.40 1.40 -4.42
N THR A 153 -6.55 2.02 -4.76
CA THR A 153 -7.87 1.36 -4.72
C THR A 153 -7.88 0.06 -5.51
N ARG A 154 -7.26 0.02 -6.70
CA ARG A 154 -7.20 -1.18 -7.53
C ARG A 154 -6.35 -2.30 -6.91
N MET A 155 -5.37 -1.95 -6.09
CA MET A 155 -4.52 -2.92 -5.41
C MET A 155 -5.15 -3.44 -4.12
N THR A 156 -6.01 -2.65 -3.48
CA THR A 156 -6.65 -3.02 -2.21
C THR A 156 -7.51 -4.27 -2.38
N ASP A 157 -7.36 -5.24 -1.48
CA ASP A 157 -8.25 -6.39 -1.41
C ASP A 157 -9.28 -6.22 -0.29
N LEU A 158 -8.88 -5.56 0.79
CA LEU A 158 -9.72 -5.34 1.98
C LEU A 158 -9.57 -3.90 2.48
N MET A 159 -10.70 -3.23 2.74
CA MET A 159 -10.75 -1.99 3.51
C MET A 159 -11.32 -2.25 4.91
N ILE A 160 -10.67 -1.74 5.94
CA ILE A 160 -11.22 -1.72 7.30
C ILE A 160 -12.18 -0.53 7.42
N SER A 161 -13.33 -0.76 8.05
CA SER A 161 -14.31 0.26 8.36
C SER A 161 -14.64 0.26 9.84
N ASN A 162 -14.79 1.46 10.40
CA ASN A 162 -15.14 1.65 11.80
C ASN A 162 -16.65 1.78 12.04
N SER A 163 -17.46 1.90 10.97
CA SER A 163 -18.89 2.18 11.06
C SER A 163 -19.58 2.01 9.70
N GLU A 164 -20.89 1.77 9.72
CA GLU A 164 -21.73 1.76 8.50
C GLU A 164 -21.60 3.06 7.70
N HIS A 165 -21.46 4.19 8.41
CA HIS A 165 -21.22 5.50 7.81
C HIS A 165 -19.94 5.50 6.96
N PHE A 166 -18.82 5.05 7.53
CA PHE A 166 -17.56 4.98 6.80
C PHE A 166 -17.59 3.91 5.71
N THR A 167 -18.28 2.79 5.92
CA THR A 167 -18.52 1.76 4.88
C THR A 167 -19.18 2.37 3.64
N THR A 168 -20.19 3.23 3.83
CA THR A 168 -20.83 3.98 2.73
C THR A 168 -19.85 4.90 2.01
N ILE A 169 -18.94 5.54 2.76
CA ILE A 169 -17.87 6.39 2.19
C ILE A 169 -16.85 5.55 1.42
N CYS A 170 -16.47 4.35 1.87
CA CYS A 170 -15.62 3.42 1.11
C CYS A 170 -16.23 3.13 -0.28
N ARG A 171 -17.54 2.85 -0.33
CA ARG A 171 -18.23 2.60 -1.60
C ARG A 171 -18.31 3.84 -2.49
N ARG A 172 -18.61 5.01 -1.92
CA ARG A 172 -18.80 6.26 -2.67
C ARG A 172 -17.50 6.97 -3.03
N ALA A 173 -16.73 7.36 -2.02
CA ALA A 173 -15.55 8.22 -2.15
C ALA A 173 -14.34 7.46 -2.68
N PHE A 174 -14.09 6.23 -2.22
CA PHE A 174 -12.99 5.43 -2.76
C PHE A 174 -13.38 4.67 -4.03
N ARG A 175 -14.68 4.58 -4.32
CA ARG A 175 -15.25 3.71 -5.37
C ARG A 175 -14.75 2.28 -5.24
N PHE A 176 -14.63 1.81 -4.00
CA PHE A 176 -14.11 0.51 -3.70
C PHE A 176 -15.21 -0.54 -3.76
N ASP A 177 -15.05 -1.52 -4.64
CA ASP A 177 -15.98 -2.61 -4.92
C ASP A 177 -15.60 -3.91 -4.18
N GLY A 178 -14.40 -3.98 -3.59
CA GLY A 178 -13.93 -5.14 -2.83
C GLY A 178 -14.56 -5.31 -1.45
N GLU A 179 -13.90 -6.09 -0.61
CA GLU A 179 -14.39 -6.44 0.73
C GLU A 179 -14.17 -5.29 1.71
N VAL A 180 -15.24 -4.84 2.37
CA VAL A 180 -15.17 -3.86 3.46
C VAL A 180 -15.50 -4.59 4.75
N MET A 181 -14.56 -4.63 5.68
CA MET A 181 -14.73 -5.28 6.97
C MET A 181 -15.03 -4.22 8.03
N GLU A 182 -16.29 -4.19 8.47
CA GLU A 182 -16.79 -3.26 9.48
C GLU A 182 -16.56 -3.83 10.88
N VAL A 183 -15.41 -3.50 11.48
CA VAL A 183 -14.94 -4.09 12.75
C VAL A 183 -14.38 -3.05 13.73
N GLY A 184 -14.58 -1.76 13.45
CA GLY A 184 -13.90 -0.71 14.21
C GLY A 184 -12.53 -0.38 13.62
N SER A 185 -11.81 0.50 14.32
CA SER A 185 -10.43 0.85 13.98
C SER A 185 -9.51 0.20 15.00
N PRO A 186 -8.55 -0.67 14.61
CA PRO A 186 -7.65 -1.35 15.55
C PRO A 186 -6.95 -0.42 16.56
N ARG A 187 -6.71 0.84 16.18
CA ARG A 187 -6.13 1.84 17.09
C ARG A 187 -7.02 2.23 18.27
N ASN A 188 -8.32 1.96 18.18
CA ASN A 188 -9.32 2.26 19.19
C ASN A 188 -9.55 1.09 20.16
N ASP A 189 -8.98 -0.09 19.92
CA ASP A 189 -9.15 -1.26 20.80
C ASP A 189 -8.76 -0.92 22.25
N ILE A 190 -7.70 -0.14 22.44
CA ILE A 190 -7.23 0.34 23.75
C ILE A 190 -8.29 1.15 24.52
N LEU A 191 -9.27 1.75 23.85
CA LEU A 191 -10.35 2.52 24.48
C LEU A 191 -11.42 1.64 25.10
N PHE A 192 -11.56 0.39 24.63
CA PHE A 192 -12.59 -0.56 25.06
C PHE A 192 -12.01 -1.71 25.87
N CYS A 193 -10.78 -2.12 25.55
CA CYS A 193 -10.01 -3.14 26.23
C CYS A 193 -8.67 -2.53 26.63
N PRO A 194 -8.56 -1.93 27.83
CA PRO A 194 -7.30 -1.39 28.32
C PRO A 194 -6.25 -2.51 28.30
N ASP A 195 -5.09 -2.24 27.68
CA ASP A 195 -3.95 -3.16 27.75
C ASP A 195 -3.58 -3.32 29.24
N PRO A 196 -3.53 -4.54 29.81
CA PRO A 196 -3.14 -4.74 31.21
C PRO A 196 -1.72 -4.26 31.54
N LYS A 197 -0.96 -3.77 30.55
CA LYS A 197 0.38 -3.18 30.68
C LYS A 197 0.39 -1.64 30.64
N ILE A 198 -0.77 -0.98 30.58
CA ILE A 198 -0.92 0.48 30.66
C ILE A 198 -1.72 0.84 31.91
#